data_AF-A0A6V7JKB9-F1
#
_entry.id   AF-A0A6V7JKB9-F1
#
_cell.length_a   1.000
_cell.length_b   1.000
_cell.length_c   1.000
_cell.angle_alpha   90.00
_cell.angle_beta   90.00
_cell.angle_gamma   90.00
#
_symmetry.space_group_name_H-M   'P 1'
#
loop_
_entity.id
_entity.type
_entity.pdbx_description
1 polymer ?
#
loop_
_entity_poly.entity_id
_entity_poly.type
_entity_poly.pdbx_seq_one_letter_code
_entity_poly.pdbx_strand_id
1 'polypeptide(L)'
;IASWKEPVPGWVESLNGPTGLLIGAAKGVIRSVLCDKNLVIDAIPCDIAINAIIALAWKVGLERPIKPIYMNITESGENPLTWGESLEYGKKHAFANPFTGKKIISLFLIKP
;
A
#
# COMPACT_ATOMS: atom_id res chain seq x y z
N ILE A 1 1.90 0.49 1.56
CA ILE A 1 0.94 0.61 0.44
C ILE A 1 0.30 1.97 0.59
N ALA A 2 0.29 2.76 -0.48
CA ALA A 2 -0.23 4.12 -0.43
C ALA A 2 -1.74 4.14 -0.13
N SER A 3 -2.24 5.27 0.32
CA SER A 3 -3.66 5.48 0.55
C SER A 3 -4.46 5.39 -0.74
N TRP A 4 -5.72 4.94 -0.61
CA TRP A 4 -6.68 4.97 -1.69
C TRP A 4 -7.35 6.34 -1.83
N LYS A 5 -7.75 6.96 -0.71
CA LYS A 5 -8.52 8.21 -0.66
C LYS A 5 -7.96 9.24 0.32
N GLU A 6 -7.69 8.86 1.56
CA GLU A 6 -7.38 9.80 2.63
C GLU A 6 -5.92 9.65 3.10
N PRO A 7 -5.22 10.72 3.50
CA PRO A 7 -5.61 12.13 3.44
C PRO A 7 -5.67 12.71 2.02
N VAL A 8 -4.92 12.13 1.08
CA VAL A 8 -5.05 12.32 -0.37
C VAL A 8 -4.72 10.99 -1.06
N PRO A 9 -5.22 10.70 -2.27
CA PRO A 9 -4.86 9.48 -3.00
C PRO A 9 -3.36 9.37 -3.26
N GLY A 10 -2.79 8.18 -3.06
CA GLY A 10 -1.36 7.94 -3.29
C GLY A 10 -0.43 8.45 -2.18
N TRP A 11 -0.97 8.98 -1.08
CA TRP A 11 -0.18 9.38 0.07
C TRP A 11 0.49 8.18 0.73
N VAL A 12 1.76 8.33 1.12
CA VAL A 12 2.52 7.30 1.81
C VAL A 12 3.52 7.95 2.78
N GLU A 13 3.54 7.47 4.01
CA GLU A 13 4.40 8.05 5.06
C GLU A 13 5.87 7.61 4.95
N SER A 14 6.12 6.40 4.46
CA SER A 14 7.49 5.90 4.34
C SER A 14 7.70 5.01 3.13
N LEU A 15 8.93 5.07 2.59
CA LEU A 15 9.36 4.21 1.50
C LEU A 15 9.84 2.84 2.00
N ASN A 16 9.27 2.35 3.10
CA ASN A 16 9.65 1.08 3.67
C ASN A 16 8.85 -0.07 3.02
N GLY A 17 9.44 -1.27 3.05
CA GLY A 17 8.77 -2.50 2.61
C GLY A 17 8.36 -2.47 1.12
N PRO A 18 7.12 -2.88 0.77
CA PRO A 18 6.69 -3.02 -0.62
C PRO A 18 6.80 -1.75 -1.46
N THR A 19 6.50 -0.57 -0.90
CA THR A 19 6.61 0.67 -1.66
C THR A 19 8.06 1.08 -1.91
N GLY A 20 8.98 0.79 -0.98
CA GLY A 20 10.42 0.95 -1.20
C GLY A 20 10.97 0.04 -2.29
N LEU A 21 10.51 -1.22 -2.30
CA LEU A 21 10.85 -2.20 -3.33
C LEU A 21 10.45 -1.71 -4.72
N LEU A 22 9.20 -1.24 -4.87
CA LEU A 22 8.68 -0.75 -6.15
C LEU A 22 9.42 0.50 -6.64
N ILE A 23 9.75 1.44 -5.75
CA ILE A 23 10.51 2.64 -6.12
C ILE A 23 11.96 2.28 -6.48
N GLY A 24 12.59 1.38 -5.73
CA GLY A 24 13.92 0.87 -6.04
C GLY A 24 13.97 0.21 -7.41
N ALA A 25 12.93 -0.56 -7.75
CA ALA A 25 12.78 -1.17 -9.07
C ALA A 25 12.53 -0.14 -10.17
N ALA A 26 11.64 0.82 -9.94
CA ALA A 26 11.33 1.90 -10.88
C ALA A 26 12.56 2.77 -11.21
N LYS A 27 13.44 2.98 -10.24
CA LYS A 27 14.72 3.69 -10.44
C LYS A 27 15.82 2.83 -11.08
N GLY A 28 15.56 1.54 -11.33
CA GLY A 28 16.54 0.60 -11.85
C GLY A 28 17.62 0.15 -10.85
N VAL A 29 17.49 0.53 -9.57
CA VAL A 29 18.41 0.09 -8.50
C VAL A 29 18.17 -1.40 -8.20
N ILE A 30 16.90 -1.79 -8.11
CA ILE A 30 16.49 -3.19 -7.95
C ILE A 30 16.15 -3.73 -9.32
N ARG A 31 16.88 -4.76 -9.77
CA ARG A 31 16.71 -5.34 -11.12
C ARG A 31 15.90 -6.63 -11.14
N SER A 32 15.84 -7.33 -10.00
CA SER A 32 15.11 -8.57 -9.86
C SER A 32 14.68 -8.78 -8.41
N VAL A 33 13.58 -9.51 -8.23
CA VAL A 33 13.05 -9.95 -6.95
C VAL A 33 12.70 -11.43 -7.10
N LEU A 34 13.12 -12.25 -6.14
CA LEU A 34 12.74 -13.67 -6.12
C LEU A 34 11.33 -13.79 -5.54
N CYS A 35 10.35 -13.96 -6.43
CA CYS A 35 8.95 -14.14 -6.07
C CYS A 35 8.24 -14.97 -7.14
N ASP A 36 7.27 -15.81 -6.75
CA ASP A 36 6.36 -16.44 -7.69
C ASP A 36 5.30 -15.42 -8.14
N LYS A 37 5.36 -15.09 -9.43
CA LYS A 37 4.47 -14.11 -10.06
C LYS A 37 2.99 -14.47 -9.98
N ASN A 38 2.66 -15.75 -9.78
CA ASN A 38 1.28 -16.25 -9.75
C ASN A 38 0.65 -16.17 -8.36
N LEU A 39 1.43 -15.86 -7.32
CA LEU A 39 0.89 -15.68 -5.96
C LEU A 39 0.12 -14.35 -5.87
N VAL A 40 -1.02 -14.41 -5.20
CA VAL A 40 -1.87 -13.26 -4.90
C VAL A 40 -1.26 -12.46 -3.74
N ILE A 41 -1.26 -11.14 -3.88
CA ILE A 41 -0.85 -10.20 -2.85
C ILE A 41 -2.07 -9.80 -2.03
N ASP A 42 -2.02 -10.05 -0.72
CA ASP A 42 -2.98 -9.47 0.23
C ASP A 42 -2.50 -8.07 0.62
N ALA A 43 -2.99 -7.07 -0.12
CA ALA A 43 -2.56 -5.68 -0.02
C ALA A 43 -3.74 -4.77 0.30
N ILE A 44 -3.73 -4.18 1.50
CA ILE A 44 -4.72 -3.19 1.93
C ILE A 44 -4.10 -1.78 1.93
N PRO A 45 -4.75 -0.78 1.30
CA PRO A 45 -4.38 0.63 1.44
C PRO A 45 -4.30 1.08 2.91
N CYS A 46 -3.33 1.95 3.23
CA CYS A 46 -3.07 2.33 4.62
C CYS A 46 -4.25 3.06 5.28
N ASP A 47 -5.00 3.85 4.52
CA ASP A 47 -6.18 4.58 4.98
C ASP A 47 -7.34 3.65 5.35
N ILE A 48 -7.54 2.56 4.60
CA ILE A 48 -8.52 1.53 4.94
C ILE A 48 -8.16 0.86 6.27
N ALA A 49 -6.88 0.52 6.47
CA ALA A 49 -6.42 -0.08 7.72
C ALA A 49 -6.64 0.85 8.93
N ILE A 50 -6.34 2.15 8.78
CA ILE A 50 -6.56 3.16 9.83
C ILE A 50 -8.06 3.32 10.12
N ASN A 51 -8.90 3.43 9.10
CA ASN A 51 -10.34 3.59 9.26
C ASN A 51 -10.97 2.39 9.99
N ALA A 52 -10.49 1.18 9.72
CA ALA A 52 -10.94 -0.01 10.43
C ALA A 52 -10.48 -0.03 11.91
N ILE A 53 -9.27 0.44 12.22
CA ILE A 53 -8.80 0.60 13.61
C ILE A 53 -9.70 1.57 14.38
N ILE A 54 -10.03 2.72 13.77
CA ILE A 54 -10.94 3.72 14.36
C ILE A 54 -12.32 3.11 14.60
N ALA A 55 -12.86 2.38 13.61
CA ALA A 55 -14.15 1.71 13.73
C ALA A 55 -14.16 0.65 14.84
N LEU A 56 -13.10 -0.15 14.97
CA LEU A 56 -12.96 -1.14 16.04
C LEU A 56 -12.89 -0.48 17.41
N ALA A 57 -12.11 0.60 17.55
CA ALA A 57 -12.01 1.35 18.80
C ALA A 57 -13.36 1.95 19.22
N TRP A 58 -14.11 2.53 18.26
CA TRP A 58 -15.47 3.02 18.49
C TRP A 58 -16.40 1.91 18.98
N LYS A 59 -16.39 0.75 18.31
CA LYS A 59 -17.20 -0.42 18.68
C LYS A 59 -16.89 -0.92 20.10
N VAL A 60 -15.61 -1.06 20.43
CA VAL A 60 -15.16 -1.48 21.77
C VAL A 60 -15.60 -0.47 22.84
N GLY A 61 -15.52 0.83 22.55
CA GLY A 61 -15.95 1.89 23.45
C GLY A 61 -17.46 1.86 23.76
N LEU A 62 -18.28 1.53 22.76
CA LEU A 62 -19.73 1.40 22.90
C LEU A 62 -20.13 0.10 23.62
N GLU A 63 -19.59 -1.03 23.18
CA GLU A 63 -20.02 -2.36 23.65
C GLU A 63 -19.39 -2.74 24.99
N ARG A 64 -18.25 -2.15 25.34
CA ARG A 64 -17.45 -2.46 26.55
C ARG A 64 -17.34 -3.96 26.80
N PRO A 65 -16.88 -4.73 25.80
CA PRO A 65 -16.93 -6.18 25.85
C PRO A 65 -15.99 -6.71 26.93
N ILE A 66 -16.42 -7.74 27.65
CA ILE A 66 -15.59 -8.43 28.66
C ILE A 66 -14.45 -9.21 27.98
N LYS A 67 -14.69 -9.69 26.76
CA LYS A 67 -13.71 -10.42 25.94
C LYS A 67 -13.19 -9.52 24.81
N PRO A 68 -11.95 -9.71 24.35
CA PRO A 68 -11.43 -8.98 23.19
C PRO A 68 -12.28 -9.22 21.94
N ILE A 69 -12.48 -8.16 21.15
CA ILE A 69 -13.06 -8.22 19.80
C ILE A 69 -11.91 -8.22 18.80
N TYR A 70 -11.96 -9.14 17.84
CA TYR A 70 -11.00 -9.22 16.75
C TYR A 70 -11.64 -8.77 15.44
N MET A 71 -10.92 -7.97 14.65
CA MET A 71 -11.33 -7.55 13.32
C MET A 71 -10.17 -7.80 12.37
N ASN A 72 -10.37 -8.69 11.41
CA ASN A 72 -9.41 -8.95 10.35
C ASN A 72 -9.75 -8.06 9.15
N ILE A 73 -8.72 -7.49 8.53
CA ILE A 73 -8.84 -6.65 7.35
C ILE A 73 -7.93 -7.27 6.30
N THR A 74 -8.54 -7.79 5.25
CA THR A 74 -7.87 -8.52 4.17
C THR A 74 -8.54 -8.14 2.86
N GLU A 75 -7.83 -8.28 1.75
CA GLU A 75 -8.40 -8.11 0.42
C GLU A 75 -9.50 -9.17 0.15
N SER A 76 -9.41 -10.34 0.80
CA SER A 76 -10.44 -11.38 0.82
C SER A 76 -10.87 -11.92 -0.55
N GLY A 77 -10.06 -11.73 -1.59
CA GLY A 77 -10.35 -12.13 -2.97
C GLY A 77 -11.39 -11.25 -3.69
N GLU A 78 -11.77 -10.10 -3.14
CA GLU A 78 -12.73 -9.16 -3.76
C GLU A 78 -12.12 -8.44 -4.98
N ASN A 79 -10.82 -8.16 -4.94
CA ASN A 79 -10.04 -7.53 -6.01
C ASN A 79 -8.61 -8.11 -6.04
N PRO A 80 -8.46 -9.39 -6.42
CA PRO A 80 -7.20 -10.09 -6.27
C PRO A 80 -6.17 -9.51 -7.24
N LEU A 81 -4.95 -9.28 -6.74
CA LEU A 81 -3.83 -8.79 -7.52
C LEU A 81 -2.64 -9.73 -7.34
N THR A 82 -2.13 -10.30 -8.44
CA THR A 82 -0.92 -11.13 -8.40
C THR A 82 0.36 -10.30 -8.34
N TRP A 83 1.46 -10.91 -7.90
CA TRP A 83 2.80 -10.28 -7.97
C TRP A 83 3.21 -9.92 -9.40
N GLY A 84 2.83 -10.74 -10.38
CA GLY A 84 3.06 -10.46 -11.80
C GLY A 84 2.32 -9.20 -12.27
N GLU A 85 1.03 -9.10 -11.97
CA GLU A 85 0.21 -7.93 -12.34
C GLU A 85 0.67 -6.67 -11.63
N SER A 86 0.99 -6.76 -10.33
CA SER A 86 1.54 -5.64 -9.56
C SER A 86 2.83 -5.09 -10.18
N LEU A 87 3.72 -5.98 -10.65
CA LEU A 87 4.94 -5.58 -11.33
C LEU A 87 4.65 -4.87 -12.66
N GLU A 88 3.74 -5.40 -13.48
CA GLU A 88 3.40 -4.78 -14.77
C GLU A 88 2.70 -3.43 -14.60
N TYR A 89 1.79 -3.31 -13.63
CA TYR A 89 1.21 -2.01 -13.26
C TYR A 89 2.29 -1.05 -12.75
N GLY A 90 3.18 -1.51 -11.87
CA GLY A 90 4.29 -0.71 -11.36
C GLY A 90 5.19 -0.18 -12.48
N LYS A 91 5.59 -1.03 -13.43
CA LYS A 91 6.37 -0.64 -14.62
C LYS A 91 5.63 0.41 -15.45
N LYS A 92 4.36 0.16 -15.78
CA LYS A 92 3.54 1.09 -16.57
C LYS A 92 3.52 2.50 -15.93
N HIS A 93 3.27 2.58 -14.62
CA HIS A 93 3.23 3.86 -13.92
C HIS A 93 4.62 4.50 -13.78
N ALA A 94 5.67 3.71 -13.57
CA ALA A 94 7.04 4.20 -13.51
C ALA A 94 7.52 4.80 -14.84
N PHE A 95 7.17 4.19 -15.98
CA PHE A 95 7.50 4.73 -17.30
C PHE A 95 6.67 5.97 -17.66
N ALA A 96 5.38 5.99 -17.28
CA ALA A 96 4.53 7.15 -17.50
C ALA A 96 4.90 8.35 -16.60
N ASN A 97 5.43 8.08 -15.40
CA ASN A 97 5.80 9.08 -14.39
C ASN A 97 7.25 8.90 -13.95
N PRO A 98 8.23 9.17 -14.83
CA PRO A 98 9.64 8.90 -14.54
C PRO A 98 10.15 9.77 -13.39
N PHE A 99 10.79 9.14 -12.40
CA PHE A 99 11.39 9.83 -11.27
C PHE A 99 12.63 10.62 -11.71
N THR A 100 12.55 11.95 -11.77
CA THR A 100 13.68 12.82 -12.10
C THR A 100 14.44 13.28 -10.84
N GLY A 101 15.69 12.84 -10.67
CA GLY A 101 16.65 13.39 -9.71
C GLY A 101 16.62 12.85 -8.26
N LYS A 102 17.65 13.18 -7.46
CA LYS A 102 17.95 12.74 -6.07
C LYS A 102 16.93 13.17 -4.99
N LYS A 103 15.63 13.24 -5.27
CA LYS A 103 14.60 13.59 -4.27
C LYS A 103 13.83 12.35 -3.84
N ILE A 104 14.49 11.53 -3.02
CA ILE A 104 13.83 10.46 -2.23
C ILE A 104 12.89 11.05 -1.15
N ILE A 105 13.01 12.37 -0.88
CA ILE A 105 12.45 13.04 0.31
C ILE A 105 11.31 14.02 -0.05
N SER A 106 10.98 14.24 -1.32
CA SER A 106 9.86 15.14 -1.69
C SER A 106 8.55 14.43 -2.03
N LEU A 107 8.47 13.11 -1.83
CA LEU A 107 7.23 12.34 -2.06
C LEU A 107 6.18 12.54 -0.95
N PHE A 108 6.40 13.44 0.01
CA PHE A 108 5.41 13.81 1.04
C PHE A 108 4.30 14.71 0.52
N LEU A 109 4.42 15.27 -0.69
CA LEU A 109 3.42 16.14 -1.29
C LEU A 109 3.38 15.91 -2.81
N ILE A 110 2.62 14.90 -3.24
CA ILE A 110 2.01 14.97 -4.57
C ILE A 110 0.91 16.04 -4.45
N LYS A 111 1.29 17.28 -4.77
CA LYS A 111 0.37 18.44 -4.87
C LYS A 111 -0.41 18.37 -6.19
N PRO A 112 -1.60 18.99 -6.26
CA PRO A 112 -2.74 18.61 -7.10
C PRO A 112 -2.49 18.65 -8.60
#